data_AF-A0A818ZR25-F1
#
_entry.id   AF-A0A818ZR25-F1
#
_cell.length_a   1.000
_cell.length_b   1.000
_cell.length_c   1.000
_cell.angle_alpha   90.00
_cell.angle_beta   90.00
_cell.angle_gamma   90.00
#
_symmetry.space_group_name_H-M   'P 1'
#
loop_
_entity.id
_entity.type
_entity.pdbx_description
1 polymer ?
#
loop_
_entity_poly.entity_id
_entity_poly.type
_entity_poly.pdbx_seq_one_letter_code
_entity_poly.pdbx_strand_id
1 'polypeptide(L)'
;MKKIVFLILIVLLLKNVQAQDPHFSQFFASPLTLNPAFTGKFNGTVRVAGNYRNQWPEINRAFITNTASVDFQILQNKIANTDNWGVGMMAYSDNSANGAVKFNYASVSTAFHKGLDEDGYSQIGVGFQVTYANMLINTTNLKFEDQLTSSGFTGVTSEIFSNPTALKSNYIDINAGLLYTGSSNDRNNYYLGVSMYHITRPKQTFTGANYLLNTRTTFHGGGYFSVGATTTLHVSALQSLQGGASETVLGGAVQFNLSGADAEKPTSFFAGSWMRLNDAIIPYIGLEFGDLRLGATYDVNTSSLKTASEKRGGLEISLIYIRRPNTDRNIHCPKGTQLKISGAPEQIDTAKEKIDLIVQYLERNGHLSENYFEQILGGDDPETVDNFVDKNPNDILVFGPNGKTVRARTANQKKMVTAVDKNDIVFAIGPAGTGKTYTAVALAVRALKNKLVKKIILTRPAVEAGESLGFLPGDLKEKIDPYLRPLYDALDDMIPADKLGYYMSTRTIEIAPLAYMRGRTLDHAFIILDESQNTNDLQLKMFLTRIGANAKAIITGDPTQIDLPRNQRSGLDKAMRILQNIDGIAHVELNEEDVVRHRLVKAIIRAYDKEYEAEEAEYAKRLHQR
;
A
#
# COMPACT_ATOMS: atom_id res chain seq x y z
N MET A 1 17.53 36.07 21.38
CA MET A 1 16.74 35.19 20.49
C MET A 1 17.29 35.29 19.06
N LYS A 2 18.04 34.28 18.61
CA LYS A 2 18.51 34.00 17.22
C LYS A 2 19.82 33.18 17.28
N LYS A 3 19.80 32.00 17.93
CA LYS A 3 20.87 30.96 17.85
C LYS A 3 20.33 29.56 18.22
N ILE A 4 19.13 29.19 17.76
CA ILE A 4 18.55 27.85 18.02
C ILE A 4 18.12 27.11 16.72
N VAL A 5 18.22 27.74 15.55
CA VAL A 5 17.72 27.13 14.29
C VAL A 5 18.81 26.40 13.48
N PHE A 6 20.07 26.39 13.92
CA PHE A 6 21.18 25.89 13.09
C PHE A 6 21.72 24.50 13.46
N LEU A 7 21.07 23.75 14.37
CA LEU A 7 21.51 22.40 14.78
C LEU A 7 20.60 21.25 14.29
N ILE A 8 19.62 21.52 13.42
CA ILE A 8 18.71 20.48 12.88
C ILE A 8 19.07 20.12 11.42
N LEU A 9 19.94 20.89 10.77
CA LEU A 9 20.40 20.61 9.42
C LEU A 9 21.85 20.12 9.50
N ILE A 10 22.09 18.82 9.57
CA ILE A 10 23.24 18.12 8.96
C ILE A 10 23.11 16.61 9.23
N VAL A 11 23.17 15.84 8.13
CA VAL A 11 23.08 14.38 7.98
C VAL A 11 21.68 13.74 8.00
N LEU A 12 20.87 14.07 6.99
CA LEU A 12 19.92 13.12 6.39
C LEU A 12 20.32 12.90 4.93
N LEU A 13 21.48 12.25 4.72
CA LEU A 13 21.77 11.59 3.45
C LEU A 13 21.13 10.20 3.52
N LEU A 14 19.84 10.16 3.15
CA LEU A 14 19.03 8.95 3.10
C LEU A 14 19.49 8.09 1.91
N LYS A 15 20.17 6.98 2.21
CA LYS A 15 20.23 5.82 1.30
C LYS A 15 19.29 4.75 1.83
N ASN A 16 18.43 4.22 0.95
CA ASN A 16 17.56 3.09 1.25
C ASN A 16 18.41 1.82 1.40
N VAL A 17 18.41 1.22 2.59
CA VAL A 17 18.97 -0.12 2.84
C VAL A 17 18.14 -0.78 3.96
N GLN A 18 17.90 -2.09 3.84
CA GLN A 18 17.00 -2.86 4.71
C GLN A 18 17.72 -3.37 5.97
N ALA A 19 17.03 -3.34 7.13
CA ALA A 19 17.53 -3.77 8.44
C ALA A 19 17.42 -5.30 8.65
N GLN A 20 18.26 -5.86 9.54
CA GLN A 20 18.34 -7.31 9.81
C GLN A 20 17.54 -7.78 11.04
N ASP A 21 17.31 -6.89 12.01
CA ASP A 21 16.56 -7.24 13.22
C ASP A 21 15.05 -7.02 13.06
N PRO A 22 14.21 -7.80 13.77
CA PRO A 22 12.78 -7.53 13.84
C PRO A 22 12.51 -6.13 14.40
N HIS A 23 11.58 -5.43 13.79
CA HIS A 23 11.14 -4.10 14.22
C HIS A 23 9.65 -4.13 14.58
N PHE A 24 9.27 -3.33 15.56
CA PHE A 24 7.89 -3.21 16.05
C PHE A 24 7.33 -1.83 15.72
N SER A 25 6.07 -1.79 15.32
CA SER A 25 5.32 -0.57 15.06
C SER A 25 4.92 0.07 16.39
N GLN A 26 4.64 -0.76 17.39
CA GLN A 26 4.49 -0.35 18.78
C GLN A 26 5.81 -0.57 19.54
N PHE A 27 6.89 0.08 19.11
CA PHE A 27 8.22 -0.06 19.76
C PHE A 27 8.19 0.29 21.26
N PHE A 28 7.25 1.13 21.70
CA PHE A 28 7.02 1.48 23.10
C PHE A 28 6.31 0.38 23.90
N ALA A 29 5.61 -0.55 23.24
CA ALA A 29 4.91 -1.66 23.88
C ALA A 29 5.83 -2.84 24.22
N SER A 30 7.01 -2.91 23.60
CA SER A 30 8.06 -3.92 23.87
C SER A 30 9.36 -3.23 24.36
N PRO A 31 9.39 -2.74 25.61
CA PRO A 31 10.49 -1.92 26.11
C PRO A 31 11.84 -2.65 26.17
N LEU A 32 11.83 -3.96 26.45
CA LEU A 32 13.05 -4.76 26.56
C LEU A 32 13.69 -5.10 25.20
N THR A 33 12.96 -5.01 24.09
CA THR A 33 13.54 -5.06 22.73
C THR A 33 14.09 -3.70 22.28
N LEU A 34 13.60 -2.62 22.90
CA LEU A 34 13.99 -1.25 22.56
C LEU A 34 15.30 -0.86 23.26
N ASN A 35 15.35 -1.03 24.59
CA ASN A 35 16.52 -0.65 25.38
C ASN A 35 16.57 -1.45 26.69
N PRO A 36 17.67 -2.19 26.97
CA PRO A 36 17.82 -2.94 28.23
C PRO A 36 17.67 -2.08 29.49
N ALA A 37 17.96 -0.78 29.42
CA ALA A 37 17.79 0.16 30.52
C ALA A 37 16.31 0.47 30.85
N PHE A 38 15.32 -0.07 30.15
CA PHE A 38 13.93 -0.03 30.61
C PHE A 38 13.56 -1.14 31.60
N THR A 39 14.48 -2.08 31.87
CA THR A 39 14.23 -3.20 32.78
C THR A 39 13.87 -2.70 34.17
N GLY A 40 12.67 -3.03 34.66
CA GLY A 40 12.19 -2.57 35.97
C GLY A 40 11.79 -1.09 36.04
N LYS A 41 11.91 -0.33 34.94
CA LYS A 41 11.52 1.09 34.87
C LYS A 41 10.08 1.24 34.39
N PHE A 42 9.14 1.13 35.34
CA PHE A 42 7.71 1.38 35.15
C PHE A 42 7.05 1.69 36.50
N ASN A 43 5.83 2.23 36.48
CA ASN A 43 5.06 2.46 37.70
C ASN A 43 4.22 1.22 38.04
N GLY A 44 4.76 0.33 38.87
CA GLY A 44 4.13 -0.91 39.28
C GLY A 44 5.12 -1.85 39.96
N THR A 45 4.63 -3.03 40.35
CA THR A 45 5.44 -4.07 41.02
C THR A 45 6.00 -5.08 40.02
N VAL A 46 5.19 -5.50 39.05
CA VAL A 46 5.54 -6.45 38.00
C VAL A 46 4.91 -5.98 36.70
N ARG A 47 5.65 -6.07 35.60
CA ARG A 47 5.15 -5.86 34.25
C ARG A 47 5.35 -7.12 33.43
N VAL A 48 4.28 -7.57 32.78
CA VAL A 48 4.28 -8.64 31.78
C VAL A 48 3.84 -8.01 30.46
N ALA A 49 4.59 -8.21 29.38
CA ALA A 49 4.23 -7.67 28.08
C ALA A 49 4.42 -8.71 26.99
N GLY A 50 3.50 -8.74 26.02
CA GLY A 50 3.62 -9.56 24.83
C GLY A 50 3.11 -8.83 23.59
N ASN A 51 3.82 -9.03 22.48
CA ASN A 51 3.46 -8.45 21.18
C ASN A 51 3.38 -9.56 20.13
N TYR A 52 2.38 -9.46 19.27
CA TYR A 52 2.23 -10.24 18.06
C TYR A 52 2.27 -9.29 16.87
N ARG A 53 3.16 -9.52 15.91
CA ARG A 53 3.24 -8.75 14.67
C ARG A 53 3.23 -9.69 13.46
N ASN A 54 2.39 -9.38 12.48
CA ASN A 54 2.37 -10.02 11.17
C ASN A 54 2.63 -8.96 10.10
N GLN A 55 3.83 -8.98 9.52
CA GLN A 55 4.31 -8.00 8.56
C GLN A 55 4.26 -8.55 7.13
N TRP A 56 3.73 -7.72 6.23
CA TRP A 56 3.46 -7.99 4.83
C TRP A 56 2.74 -9.32 4.61
N PRO A 57 1.51 -9.48 5.15
CA PRO A 57 0.77 -10.73 5.06
C PRO A 57 0.50 -11.18 3.62
N GLU A 58 0.34 -10.22 2.68
CA GLU A 58 0.13 -10.49 1.24
C GLU A 58 1.39 -11.00 0.54
N ILE A 59 2.58 -10.69 1.07
CA ILE A 59 3.87 -11.13 0.50
C ILE A 59 4.29 -12.42 1.22
N ASN A 60 3.58 -13.51 0.92
CA ASN A 60 3.92 -14.88 1.32
C ASN A 60 4.36 -15.05 2.79
N ARG A 61 3.60 -14.43 3.73
CA ARG A 61 3.93 -14.39 5.17
C ARG A 61 5.41 -14.04 5.41
N ALA A 62 5.79 -12.86 4.95
CA ALA A 62 7.19 -12.43 4.92
C ALA A 62 7.84 -12.50 6.32
N PHE A 63 7.18 -11.93 7.35
CA PHE A 63 7.68 -11.93 8.73
C PHE A 63 6.53 -12.01 9.74
N ILE A 64 6.63 -12.95 10.69
CA ILE A 64 5.74 -13.08 11.84
C ILE A 64 6.58 -13.12 13.11
N THR A 65 6.45 -12.09 13.94
CA THR A 65 7.25 -11.91 15.16
C THR A 65 6.35 -11.95 16.40
N ASN A 66 6.74 -12.73 17.40
CA ASN A 66 6.06 -12.87 18.68
C ASN A 66 7.02 -12.57 19.82
N THR A 67 6.60 -11.78 20.81
CA THR A 67 7.40 -11.49 22.01
C THR A 67 6.61 -11.80 23.28
N ALA A 68 7.33 -12.19 24.33
CA ALA A 68 6.84 -12.25 25.69
C ALA A 68 7.96 -11.80 26.63
N SER A 69 7.63 -10.95 27.60
CA SER A 69 8.58 -10.40 28.55
C SER A 69 7.97 -10.23 29.93
N VAL A 70 8.82 -10.31 30.95
CA VAL A 70 8.48 -10.02 32.34
C VAL A 70 9.63 -9.26 32.98
N ASP A 71 9.33 -8.18 33.69
CA ASP A 71 10.30 -7.47 34.52
C ASP A 71 9.69 -6.93 35.81
N PHE A 72 10.56 -6.76 36.81
CA PHE A 72 10.21 -6.29 38.14
C PHE A 72 11.42 -5.65 38.83
N GLN A 73 11.13 -4.87 39.86
CA GLN A 73 12.15 -4.19 40.66
C GLN A 73 12.57 -5.09 41.83
N ILE A 74 13.86 -5.05 42.17
CA ILE A 74 14.45 -5.78 43.29
C ILE A 74 15.10 -4.81 44.26
N LEU A 75 15.29 -5.26 45.51
CA LEU A 75 16.04 -4.53 46.53
C LEU A 75 15.49 -3.14 46.89
N GLN A 76 14.21 -2.86 46.62
CA GLN A 76 13.55 -1.57 46.91
C GLN A 76 13.76 -1.08 48.34
N ASN A 77 13.86 -2.00 49.32
CA ASN A 77 14.05 -1.67 50.74
C ASN A 77 15.53 -1.57 51.17
N LYS A 78 16.49 -1.80 50.26
CA LYS A 78 17.94 -1.81 50.57
C LYS A 78 18.74 -0.76 49.81
N ILE A 79 18.20 -0.20 48.74
CA ILE A 79 18.80 0.89 47.98
C ILE A 79 18.16 2.23 48.35
N ALA A 80 18.75 3.35 47.91
CA ALA A 80 18.15 4.66 48.15
C ALA A 80 16.75 4.73 47.52
N ASN A 81 15.82 5.46 48.15
CA ASN A 81 14.42 5.55 47.70
C ASN A 81 14.26 6.13 46.29
N THR A 82 15.27 6.86 45.79
CA THR A 82 15.31 7.43 44.44
C THR A 82 16.00 6.51 43.42
N ASP A 83 16.68 5.45 43.88
CA ASP A 83 17.35 4.46 43.03
C ASP A 83 16.41 3.29 42.73
N ASN A 84 16.62 2.64 41.58
CA ASN A 84 15.85 1.45 41.19
C ASN A 84 16.78 0.42 40.55
N TRP A 85 16.69 -0.82 41.01
CA TRP A 85 17.33 -1.95 40.34
C TRP A 85 16.25 -2.89 39.79
N GLY A 86 16.19 -3.02 38.47
CA GLY A 86 15.31 -3.93 37.75
C GLY A 86 15.99 -5.20 37.27
N VAL A 87 15.26 -6.31 37.25
CA VAL A 87 15.62 -7.54 36.53
C VAL A 87 14.47 -7.97 35.62
N GLY A 88 14.81 -8.60 34.51
CA GLY A 88 13.83 -8.98 33.50
C GLY A 88 14.26 -10.17 32.66
N MET A 89 13.27 -10.81 32.05
CA MET A 89 13.44 -11.88 31.08
C MET A 89 12.55 -11.61 29.87
N MET A 90 13.03 -12.00 28.70
CA MET A 90 12.29 -11.85 27.45
C MET A 90 12.56 -13.05 26.54
N ALA A 91 11.54 -13.51 25.85
CA ALA A 91 11.69 -14.44 24.75
C ALA A 91 10.96 -13.89 23.53
N TYR A 92 11.54 -14.05 22.35
CA TYR A 92 10.84 -13.73 21.12
C TYR A 92 11.23 -14.68 20.00
N SER A 93 10.30 -14.86 19.06
CA SER A 93 10.48 -15.70 17.89
C SER A 93 10.09 -14.93 16.65
N ASP A 94 10.93 -15.00 15.63
CA ASP A 94 10.71 -14.40 14.32
C ASP A 94 10.69 -15.51 13.27
N ASN A 95 9.58 -15.65 12.56
CA ASN A 95 9.42 -16.59 11.45
C ASN A 95 9.38 -15.81 10.14
N SER A 96 10.24 -16.18 9.19
CA SER A 96 10.29 -15.56 7.88
C SER A 96 10.25 -16.57 6.74
N ALA A 97 10.00 -16.07 5.53
CA ALA A 97 9.90 -16.87 4.30
C ALA A 97 8.90 -18.04 4.45
N ASN A 98 7.67 -17.73 4.85
CA ASN A 98 6.60 -18.72 5.07
C ASN A 98 7.00 -19.86 6.05
N GLY A 99 7.84 -19.54 7.05
CA GLY A 99 8.30 -20.49 8.07
C GLY A 99 9.47 -21.37 7.62
N ALA A 100 10.12 -21.05 6.51
CA ALA A 100 11.38 -21.65 6.11
C ALA A 100 12.53 -21.28 7.05
N VAL A 101 12.53 -20.06 7.59
CA VAL A 101 13.54 -19.57 8.51
C VAL A 101 12.88 -19.15 9.82
N LYS A 102 13.41 -19.64 10.94
CA LYS A 102 12.93 -19.32 12.27
C LYS A 102 14.08 -18.93 13.18
N PHE A 103 13.97 -17.76 13.79
CA PHE A 103 14.82 -17.32 14.87
C PHE A 103 14.08 -17.41 16.20
N ASN A 104 14.78 -17.86 17.23
CA ASN A 104 14.33 -17.87 18.61
C ASN A 104 15.36 -17.17 19.47
N TYR A 105 14.91 -16.27 20.32
CA TYR A 105 15.75 -15.49 21.21
C TYR A 105 15.23 -15.65 22.63
N ALA A 106 16.16 -15.81 23.57
CA ALA A 106 15.90 -15.81 25.00
C ALA A 106 16.90 -14.87 25.67
N SER A 107 16.40 -13.87 26.38
CA SER A 107 17.19 -12.78 26.93
C SER A 107 16.93 -12.64 28.42
N VAL A 108 18.00 -12.32 29.16
CA VAL A 108 17.93 -11.89 30.55
C VAL A 108 18.53 -10.49 30.63
N SER A 109 17.85 -9.58 31.32
CA SER A 109 18.29 -8.19 31.47
C SER A 109 18.30 -7.73 32.91
N THR A 110 19.16 -6.76 33.18
CA THR A 110 19.24 -6.04 34.45
C THR A 110 19.49 -4.58 34.16
N ALA A 111 18.89 -3.69 34.94
CA ALA A 111 19.16 -2.26 34.84
C ALA A 111 19.22 -1.62 36.22
N PHE A 112 20.13 -0.67 36.38
CA PHE A 112 20.24 0.14 37.58
C PHE A 112 20.03 1.59 37.23
N HIS A 113 19.09 2.25 37.91
CA HIS A 113 18.74 3.65 37.79
C HIS A 113 19.16 4.38 39.05
N LYS A 114 19.95 5.43 38.87
CA LYS A 114 20.41 6.31 39.93
C LYS A 114 19.57 7.59 39.93
N GLY A 115 19.02 7.95 41.08
CA GLY A 115 18.43 9.27 41.31
C GLY A 115 19.49 10.37 41.27
N LEU A 116 19.24 11.44 40.51
CA LEU A 116 20.13 12.60 40.37
C LEU A 116 19.68 13.79 41.24
N ASP A 117 18.46 13.76 41.73
CA ASP A 117 17.88 14.73 42.66
C ASP A 117 17.32 14.02 43.91
N GLU A 118 17.01 14.80 44.94
CA GLU A 118 16.50 14.29 46.22
C GLU A 118 15.06 13.73 46.09
N ASP A 119 14.30 14.27 45.13
CA ASP A 119 12.90 13.91 44.90
C ASP A 119 12.71 12.73 43.92
N GLY A 120 13.75 12.34 43.18
CA GLY A 120 13.71 11.27 42.18
C GLY A 120 13.10 11.65 40.83
N TYR A 121 12.86 12.93 40.56
CA TYR A 121 12.32 13.42 39.28
C TYR A 121 13.27 13.20 38.11
N SER A 122 14.58 13.20 38.38
CA SER A 122 15.64 13.02 37.39
C SER A 122 16.43 11.76 37.71
N GLN A 123 16.48 10.82 36.77
CA GLN A 123 17.21 9.57 36.93
C GLN A 123 18.02 9.22 35.70
N ILE A 124 19.19 8.63 35.90
CA ILE A 124 20.00 8.02 34.85
C ILE A 124 20.13 6.52 35.10
N GLY A 125 19.85 5.73 34.07
CA GLY A 125 19.86 4.29 34.10
C GLY A 125 20.86 3.69 33.13
N VAL A 126 21.51 2.62 33.56
CA VAL A 126 22.35 1.76 32.72
C VAL A 126 21.76 0.36 32.76
N GLY A 127 21.53 -0.23 31.57
CA GLY A 127 20.99 -1.56 31.41
C GLY A 127 21.91 -2.47 30.62
N PHE A 128 21.93 -3.74 30.99
CA PHE A 128 22.64 -4.80 30.29
C PHE A 128 21.68 -5.95 30.00
N GLN A 129 21.85 -6.60 28.86
CA GLN A 129 21.07 -7.76 28.48
C GLN A 129 21.97 -8.78 27.79
N VAL A 130 21.81 -10.03 28.16
CA VAL A 130 22.45 -11.18 27.50
C VAL A 130 21.36 -11.95 26.78
N THR A 131 21.59 -12.26 25.51
CA THR A 131 20.62 -12.93 24.64
C THR A 131 21.23 -14.20 24.07
N TYR A 132 20.57 -15.33 24.26
CA TYR A 132 20.83 -16.55 23.51
C TYR A 132 19.94 -16.57 22.27
N ALA A 133 20.55 -16.73 21.09
CA ALA A 133 19.86 -16.80 19.82
C ALA A 133 20.05 -18.17 19.17
N ASN A 134 18.97 -18.70 18.59
CA ASN A 134 18.94 -19.94 17.83
C ASN A 134 18.24 -19.70 16.49
N MET A 135 18.93 -19.98 15.39
CA MET A 135 18.40 -19.98 14.03
C MET A 135 18.15 -21.42 13.57
N LEU A 136 16.98 -21.65 12.99
CA LEU A 136 16.53 -22.92 12.43
C LEU A 136 16.06 -22.69 10.99
N ILE A 137 16.57 -23.49 10.07
CA ILE A 137 16.15 -23.46 8.66
C ILE A 137 15.48 -24.79 8.31
N ASN A 138 14.24 -24.73 7.83
CA ASN A 138 13.48 -25.87 7.35
C ASN A 138 13.57 -25.95 5.83
N THR A 139 14.36 -26.90 5.34
CA THR A 139 14.61 -27.12 3.90
C THR A 139 13.41 -27.63 3.14
N THR A 140 12.46 -28.30 3.79
CA THR A 140 11.22 -28.77 3.14
C THR A 140 10.33 -27.60 2.71
N ASN A 141 10.42 -26.48 3.42
CA ASN A 141 9.68 -25.25 3.13
C ASN A 141 10.47 -24.25 2.28
N LEU A 142 11.76 -24.51 2.01
CA LEU A 142 12.59 -23.72 1.09
C LEU A 142 12.29 -24.14 -0.36
N LYS A 143 11.19 -23.61 -0.88
CA LYS A 143 10.83 -23.72 -2.30
C LYS A 143 11.19 -22.43 -3.01
N PHE A 144 11.88 -22.55 -4.13
CA PHE A 144 12.20 -21.44 -5.00
C PHE A 144 11.19 -21.45 -6.15
N GLU A 145 10.53 -20.31 -6.35
CA GLU A 145 9.59 -20.09 -7.44
C GLU A 145 10.25 -20.26 -8.81
N ASP A 146 9.43 -20.51 -9.83
CA ASP A 146 9.88 -20.72 -11.21
C ASP A 146 10.81 -19.59 -11.69
N GLN A 147 12.01 -19.97 -12.11
CA GLN A 147 12.93 -19.06 -12.78
C GLN A 147 12.82 -19.23 -14.28
N LEU A 148 12.78 -18.11 -15.00
CA LEU A 148 12.86 -18.12 -16.46
C LEU A 148 14.33 -18.24 -16.88
N THR A 149 14.66 -19.36 -17.49
CA THR A 149 15.98 -19.60 -18.09
C THR A 149 15.89 -19.52 -19.61
N SER A 150 17.06 -19.51 -20.28
CA SER A 150 17.14 -19.63 -21.74
C SER A 150 16.49 -20.90 -22.30
N SER A 151 16.22 -21.90 -21.45
CA SER A 151 15.60 -23.19 -21.80
C SER A 151 14.12 -23.27 -21.40
N GLY A 152 13.53 -22.19 -20.90
CA GLY A 152 12.16 -22.15 -20.38
C GLY A 152 12.10 -22.05 -18.85
N PHE A 153 10.91 -22.29 -18.30
CA PHE A 153 10.67 -22.26 -16.86
C PHE A 153 11.28 -23.48 -16.17
N THR A 154 11.94 -23.27 -15.04
CA THR A 154 12.56 -24.35 -14.25
C THR A 154 11.56 -25.18 -13.46
N GLY A 155 10.30 -24.73 -13.35
CA GLY A 155 9.38 -25.21 -12.32
C GLY A 155 9.82 -24.78 -10.92
N VAL A 156 8.96 -25.04 -9.93
CA VAL A 156 9.26 -24.78 -8.52
C VAL A 156 10.35 -25.74 -8.11
N THR A 157 11.52 -25.21 -7.78
CA THR A 157 12.69 -26.02 -7.42
C THR A 157 12.86 -26.04 -5.91
N SER A 158 13.40 -27.14 -5.39
CA SER A 158 13.88 -27.23 -4.02
C SER A 158 15.38 -27.49 -4.04
N GLU A 159 16.14 -26.80 -3.18
CA GLU A 159 17.55 -27.12 -3.01
C GLU A 159 17.74 -28.31 -2.07
N ILE A 160 18.62 -29.24 -2.45
CA ILE A 160 19.03 -30.35 -1.61
C ILE A 160 20.29 -29.93 -0.85
N PHE A 161 20.14 -29.66 0.45
CA PHE A 161 21.28 -29.35 1.31
C PHE A 161 21.97 -30.63 1.76
N SER A 162 23.25 -30.78 1.39
CA SER A 162 24.08 -31.97 1.68
C SER A 162 24.42 -32.15 3.17
N ASN A 163 24.33 -31.09 3.99
CA ASN A 163 24.59 -31.14 5.42
C ASN A 163 23.48 -30.46 6.24
N PRO A 164 22.52 -31.23 6.80
CA PRO A 164 21.44 -30.70 7.63
C PRO A 164 21.90 -30.01 8.92
N THR A 165 23.10 -30.35 9.45
CA THR A 165 23.66 -29.69 10.64
C THR A 165 24.21 -28.29 10.38
N ALA A 166 24.55 -27.94 9.13
CA ALA A 166 24.98 -26.59 8.75
C ALA A 166 23.83 -25.57 8.65
N LEU A 167 22.59 -26.01 8.93
CA LEU A 167 21.36 -25.24 8.83
C LEU A 167 20.83 -24.78 10.21
N LYS A 168 21.63 -24.98 11.25
CA LYS A 168 21.36 -24.50 12.61
C LYS A 168 22.53 -23.63 13.05
N SER A 169 22.24 -22.43 13.55
CA SER A 169 23.24 -21.52 14.09
C SER A 169 22.79 -21.06 15.47
N ASN A 170 23.69 -21.13 16.45
CA ASN A 170 23.42 -20.66 17.81
C ASN A 170 24.52 -19.70 18.22
N TYR A 171 24.16 -18.63 18.92
CA TYR A 171 25.15 -17.70 19.46
C TYR A 171 24.62 -17.01 20.71
N ILE A 172 25.56 -16.50 21.51
CA ILE A 172 25.26 -15.60 22.63
C ILE A 172 25.60 -14.19 22.17
N ASP A 173 24.73 -13.26 22.53
CA ASP A 173 24.86 -11.85 22.25
C ASP A 173 24.75 -11.01 23.52
N ILE A 174 25.40 -9.84 23.51
CA ILE A 174 25.44 -8.89 24.62
C ILE A 174 24.96 -7.54 24.11
N ASN A 175 24.03 -6.97 24.86
CA ASN A 175 23.37 -5.70 24.60
C ASN A 175 23.51 -4.77 25.79
N ALA A 176 23.58 -3.47 25.53
CA ALA A 176 23.64 -2.45 26.56
C ALA A 176 22.78 -1.25 26.21
N GLY A 177 22.38 -0.49 27.21
CA GLY A 177 21.66 0.75 26.99
C GLY A 177 21.79 1.73 28.14
N LEU A 178 21.57 3.00 27.79
CA LEU A 178 21.47 4.13 28.69
C LEU A 178 20.07 4.73 28.57
N LEU A 179 19.51 5.16 29.70
CA LEU A 179 18.22 5.81 29.75
C LEU A 179 18.26 6.97 30.75
N TYR A 180 17.94 8.16 30.30
CA TYR A 180 17.60 9.28 31.15
C TYR A 180 16.07 9.39 31.25
N THR A 181 15.54 9.50 32.45
CA THR A 181 14.13 9.83 32.69
C THR A 181 14.05 11.09 33.53
N GLY A 182 13.26 12.04 33.06
CA GLY A 182 12.99 13.28 33.76
C GLY A 182 11.49 13.46 33.97
N SER A 183 11.15 14.23 35.00
CA SER A 183 9.78 14.61 35.31
C SER A 183 9.78 16.10 35.66
N SER A 184 8.82 16.86 35.15
CA SER A 184 8.67 18.28 35.53
C SER A 184 7.65 18.50 36.63
N ASN A 185 6.77 17.51 36.84
CA ASN A 185 5.80 17.41 37.92
C ASN A 185 5.26 15.98 37.94
N ASP A 186 4.43 15.63 38.93
CA ASP A 186 3.83 14.28 39.05
C ASP A 186 3.04 13.79 37.83
N ARG A 187 2.73 14.66 36.87
CA ARG A 187 1.88 14.40 35.70
C ARG A 187 2.62 14.41 34.36
N ASN A 188 3.84 14.92 34.31
CA ASN A 188 4.59 15.17 33.09
C ASN A 188 5.94 14.47 33.15
N ASN A 189 6.12 13.47 32.31
CA ASN A 189 7.33 12.63 32.30
C ASN A 189 7.91 12.60 30.89
N TYR A 190 9.24 12.59 30.79
CA TYR A 190 9.95 12.49 29.52
C TYR A 190 11.17 11.59 29.67
N TYR A 191 11.60 11.00 28.58
CA TYR A 191 12.74 10.10 28.56
C TYR A 191 13.55 10.26 27.29
N LEU A 192 14.85 10.01 27.41
CA LEU A 192 15.81 9.97 26.31
C LEU A 192 16.71 8.76 26.55
N GLY A 193 16.93 7.94 25.53
CA GLY A 193 17.77 6.76 25.66
C GLY A 193 18.54 6.42 24.40
N VAL A 194 19.62 5.68 24.61
CA VAL A 194 20.42 5.06 23.55
C VAL A 194 20.68 3.61 23.92
N SER A 195 20.52 2.71 22.96
CA SER A 195 20.85 1.29 23.13
C SER A 195 21.75 0.81 22.00
N MET A 196 22.57 -0.17 22.31
CA MET A 196 23.43 -0.86 21.35
C MET A 196 23.22 -2.37 21.51
N TYR A 197 22.76 -2.99 20.44
CA TYR A 197 22.58 -4.43 20.32
C TYR A 197 23.68 -5.03 19.45
N HIS A 198 23.94 -6.33 19.61
CA HIS A 198 24.98 -7.06 18.88
C HIS A 198 26.40 -6.55 19.17
N ILE A 199 26.69 -6.12 20.40
CA ILE A 199 27.99 -5.53 20.79
C ILE A 199 29.14 -6.50 20.48
N THR A 200 28.89 -7.79 20.70
CA THR A 200 29.88 -8.85 20.46
C THR A 200 30.02 -9.26 18.99
N ARG A 201 29.16 -8.73 18.10
CA ARG A 201 29.10 -9.08 16.67
C ARG A 201 29.18 -10.59 16.44
N PRO A 202 28.25 -11.37 16.99
CA PRO A 202 28.31 -12.82 16.92
C PRO A 202 28.35 -13.31 15.46
N LYS A 203 29.01 -14.45 15.25
CA LYS A 203 29.09 -15.09 13.93
C LYS A 203 27.82 -15.88 13.67
N GLN A 204 27.19 -15.59 12.54
CA GLN A 204 26.09 -16.36 11.98
C GLN A 204 26.62 -17.15 10.78
N THR A 205 26.40 -18.46 10.78
CA THR A 205 26.87 -19.35 9.71
C THR A 205 25.70 -19.83 8.87
N PHE A 206 25.82 -19.69 7.56
CA PHE A 206 24.93 -20.31 6.58
C PHE A 206 25.82 -21.02 5.55
N THR A 207 25.63 -22.33 5.39
CA THR A 207 26.33 -23.18 4.39
C THR A 207 27.86 -23.12 4.35
N GLY A 208 28.52 -22.64 5.42
CA GLY A 208 29.99 -22.59 5.56
C GLY A 208 30.61 -21.19 5.44
N ALA A 209 29.83 -20.17 5.09
CA ALA A 209 30.27 -18.78 5.15
C ALA A 209 29.97 -18.17 6.54
N ASN A 210 30.94 -17.45 7.11
CA ASN A 210 30.80 -16.75 8.38
C ASN A 210 30.40 -15.29 8.14
N TYR A 211 29.21 -14.91 8.58
CA TYR A 211 28.74 -13.53 8.57
C TYR A 211 28.78 -12.97 9.99
N LEU A 212 29.38 -11.80 10.17
CA LEU A 212 29.34 -11.10 11.45
C LEU A 212 28.09 -10.25 11.52
N LEU A 213 27.31 -10.42 12.59
CA LEU A 213 26.13 -9.61 12.80
C LEU A 213 26.52 -8.14 13.01
N ASN A 214 25.78 -7.25 12.36
CA ASN A 214 26.03 -5.81 12.47
C ASN A 214 25.43 -5.27 13.77
N THR A 215 26.20 -4.40 14.43
CA THR A 215 25.73 -3.68 15.61
C THR A 215 24.52 -2.83 15.27
N ARG A 216 23.48 -2.89 16.09
CA ARG A 216 22.29 -2.04 15.98
C ARG A 216 22.32 -0.98 17.07
N THR A 217 22.37 0.28 16.68
CA THR A 217 22.31 1.42 17.61
C THR A 217 20.96 2.10 17.48
N THR A 218 20.24 2.25 18.58
CA THR A 218 18.92 2.88 18.61
C THR A 218 18.92 4.07 19.55
N PHE A 219 18.63 5.24 19.01
CA PHE A 219 18.33 6.46 19.76
C PHE A 219 16.82 6.56 19.87
N HIS A 220 16.30 6.84 21.06
CA HIS A 220 14.87 6.98 21.26
C HIS A 220 14.58 8.02 22.33
N GLY A 221 13.38 8.58 22.25
CA GLY A 221 12.93 9.58 23.20
C GLY A 221 11.43 9.74 23.14
N GLY A 222 10.85 10.24 24.22
CA GLY A 222 9.43 10.47 24.29
C GLY A 222 9.01 11.18 25.54
N GLY A 223 7.73 11.51 25.60
CA GLY A 223 7.16 12.18 26.74
C GLY A 223 5.65 12.01 26.82
N TYR A 224 5.17 12.17 28.04
CA TYR A 224 3.78 12.10 28.45
C TYR A 224 3.46 13.46 29.07
N PHE A 225 2.67 14.25 28.36
CA PHE A 225 2.35 15.62 28.75
C PHE A 225 0.86 15.75 29.01
N SER A 226 0.50 16.09 30.24
CA SER A 226 -0.91 16.30 30.60
C SER A 226 -1.38 17.65 30.05
N VAL A 227 -2.33 17.61 29.11
CA VAL A 227 -2.89 18.81 28.44
C VAL A 227 -4.17 19.28 29.12
N GLY A 228 -4.85 18.39 29.85
CA GLY A 228 -6.03 18.69 30.64
C GLY A 228 -6.18 17.76 31.84
N ALA A 229 -7.33 17.82 32.51
CA ALA A 229 -7.62 16.96 33.66
C ALA A 229 -7.76 15.47 33.31
N THR A 230 -8.17 15.16 32.08
CA THR A 230 -8.42 13.78 31.62
C THR A 230 -7.69 13.45 30.33
N THR A 231 -6.86 14.37 29.82
CA THR A 231 -6.21 14.24 28.52
C THR A 231 -4.70 14.32 28.66
N THR A 232 -4.00 13.28 28.19
CA THR A 232 -2.54 13.22 28.18
C THR A 232 -2.07 12.99 26.74
N LEU A 233 -1.14 13.81 26.29
CA LEU A 233 -0.46 13.66 25.01
C LEU A 233 0.78 12.80 25.19
N HIS A 234 0.85 11.70 24.45
CA HIS A 234 1.98 10.80 24.35
C HIS A 234 2.71 11.14 23.05
N VAL A 235 4.00 11.44 23.12
CA VAL A 235 4.84 11.64 21.93
C VAL A 235 6.08 10.78 22.06
N SER A 236 6.53 10.22 20.93
CA SER A 236 7.79 9.48 20.92
C SER A 236 8.42 9.47 19.54
N ALA A 237 9.73 9.33 19.54
CA ALA A 237 10.57 9.21 18.35
C ALA A 237 11.65 8.15 18.57
N LEU A 238 12.05 7.53 17.47
CA LEU A 238 13.05 6.47 17.41
C LEU A 238 13.86 6.63 16.14
N GLN A 239 15.18 6.50 16.26
CA GLN A 239 16.13 6.38 15.16
C GLN A 239 16.97 5.13 15.41
N SER A 240 16.84 4.13 14.54
CA SER A 240 17.65 2.91 14.56
C SER A 240 18.65 2.90 13.40
N LEU A 241 19.86 2.39 13.65
CA LEU A 241 20.95 2.27 12.68
C LEU A 241 21.55 0.86 12.78
N GLN A 242 21.60 0.10 11.69
CA GLN A 242 22.20 -1.24 11.67
C GLN A 242 22.73 -1.60 10.28
N GLY A 243 24.01 -1.97 10.17
CA GLY A 243 24.56 -2.51 8.91
C GLY A 243 24.41 -1.60 7.69
N GLY A 244 24.40 -0.28 7.89
CA GLY A 244 24.16 0.72 6.84
C GLY A 244 22.68 1.05 6.59
N ALA A 245 21.75 0.33 7.21
CA ALA A 245 20.32 0.66 7.24
C ALA A 245 20.01 1.67 8.34
N SER A 246 19.02 2.53 8.08
CA SER A 246 18.50 3.49 9.06
C SER A 246 16.98 3.51 9.04
N GLU A 247 16.37 3.47 10.22
CA GLU A 247 14.91 3.59 10.39
C GLU A 247 14.60 4.75 11.32
N THR A 248 13.67 5.61 10.90
CA THR A 248 13.17 6.73 11.72
C THR A 248 11.67 6.56 11.92
N VAL A 249 11.23 6.53 13.17
CA VAL A 249 9.82 6.50 13.56
C VAL A 249 9.53 7.70 14.44
N LEU A 250 8.46 8.43 14.17
CA LEU A 250 8.02 9.55 14.99
C LEU A 250 6.50 9.60 15.05
N GLY A 251 5.94 9.99 16.19
CA GLY A 251 4.50 10.06 16.33
C GLY A 251 4.02 10.35 17.73
N GLY A 252 2.72 10.15 17.91
CA GLY A 252 2.08 10.34 19.19
C GLY A 252 0.65 9.86 19.24
N ALA A 253 0.13 9.78 20.45
CA ALA A 253 -1.24 9.43 20.74
C ALA A 253 -1.82 10.34 21.82
N VAL A 254 -3.12 10.58 21.74
CA VAL A 254 -3.88 11.22 22.81
C VAL A 254 -4.50 10.12 23.64
N GLN A 255 -4.25 10.17 24.94
CA GLN A 255 -4.92 9.37 25.96
C GLN A 255 -6.09 10.16 26.52
N PHE A 256 -7.28 9.56 26.47
CA PHE A 256 -8.49 10.02 27.12
C PHE A 256 -8.77 9.13 28.32
N ASN A 257 -8.60 9.67 29.52
CA ASN A 257 -8.92 8.98 30.76
C ASN A 257 -10.43 9.12 31.05
N LEU A 258 -11.15 8.02 30.92
CA LEU A 258 -12.61 7.94 31.07
C LEU A 258 -13.04 7.81 32.55
N SER A 259 -12.12 7.38 33.42
CA SER A 259 -12.35 7.18 34.85
C SER A 259 -11.97 8.40 35.73
N GLY A 260 -11.40 9.46 35.13
CA GLY A 260 -10.89 10.64 35.84
C GLY A 260 -9.40 10.50 36.23
N ALA A 261 -8.72 11.64 36.43
CA ALA A 261 -7.26 11.71 36.64
C ALA A 261 -6.75 10.88 37.82
N ASP A 262 -7.56 10.73 38.87
CA ASP A 262 -7.15 10.15 40.15
C ASP A 262 -7.66 8.71 40.36
N ALA A 263 -8.16 8.04 39.30
CA ALA A 263 -8.64 6.67 39.40
C ALA A 263 -7.49 5.66 39.56
N GLU A 264 -7.52 4.87 40.64
CA GLU A 264 -6.52 3.85 40.97
C GLU A 264 -6.39 2.78 39.87
N LYS A 265 -7.51 2.46 39.22
CA LYS A 265 -7.60 1.59 38.05
C LYS A 265 -8.13 2.39 36.87
N PRO A 266 -7.23 3.00 36.06
CA PRO A 266 -7.68 3.85 34.99
C PRO A 266 -8.36 3.03 33.90
N THR A 267 -9.44 3.59 33.37
CA THR A 267 -9.98 3.20 32.07
C THR A 267 -9.61 4.30 31.10
N SER A 268 -8.66 4.02 30.21
CA SER A 268 -8.17 5.02 29.26
C SER A 268 -8.26 4.50 27.83
N PHE A 269 -8.71 5.36 26.95
CA PHE A 269 -8.68 5.13 25.50
C PHE A 269 -7.52 5.91 24.89
N PHE A 270 -6.77 5.28 24.00
CA PHE A 270 -5.66 5.89 23.29
C PHE A 270 -6.00 5.92 21.80
N ALA A 271 -5.80 7.06 21.17
CA ALA A 271 -5.88 7.20 19.72
C ALA A 271 -4.73 8.05 19.22
N GLY A 272 -4.04 7.58 18.19
CA GLY A 272 -2.86 8.25 17.68
C GLY A 272 -2.37 7.70 16.37
N SER A 273 -1.21 8.17 15.97
CA SER A 273 -0.52 7.65 14.81
C SER A 273 0.98 7.87 14.95
N TRP A 274 1.73 6.91 14.43
CA TRP A 274 3.16 7.03 14.18
C TRP A 274 3.42 7.01 12.68
N MET A 275 4.55 7.57 12.28
CA MET A 275 5.02 7.52 10.91
C MET A 275 6.44 6.99 10.92
N ARG A 276 6.65 5.90 10.18
CA ARG A 276 7.98 5.41 9.84
C ARG A 276 8.36 6.00 8.49
N LEU A 277 9.36 6.86 8.48
CA LEU A 277 9.71 7.67 7.32
C LEU A 277 10.06 6.79 6.12
N ASN A 278 9.48 7.10 4.95
CA ASN A 278 9.62 6.35 3.70
C ASN A 278 9.13 4.88 3.74
N ASP A 279 8.43 4.47 4.81
CA ASP A 279 7.89 3.12 4.95
C ASP A 279 6.37 3.12 5.15
N ALA A 280 5.88 3.51 6.33
CA ALA A 280 4.46 3.37 6.66
C ALA A 280 3.92 4.45 7.61
N ILE A 281 2.62 4.73 7.48
CA ILE A 281 1.83 5.42 8.51
C ILE A 281 1.19 4.34 9.38
N ILE A 282 1.21 4.53 10.69
CA ILE A 282 0.89 3.53 11.71
C ILE A 282 -0.19 4.11 12.64
N PRO A 283 -1.48 4.09 12.24
CA PRO A 283 -2.58 4.37 13.14
C PRO A 283 -2.52 3.44 14.35
N TYR A 284 -2.77 4.01 15.52
CA TYR A 284 -2.74 3.32 16.80
C TYR A 284 -4.05 3.56 17.55
N ILE A 285 -4.61 2.47 18.05
CA ILE A 285 -5.67 2.49 19.05
C ILE A 285 -5.22 1.66 20.25
N GLY A 286 -5.56 2.13 21.44
CA GLY A 286 -5.26 1.42 22.67
C GLY A 286 -6.39 1.54 23.68
N LEU A 287 -6.49 0.53 24.53
CA LEU A 287 -7.42 0.50 25.65
C LEU A 287 -6.66 0.04 26.89
N GLU A 288 -6.69 0.86 27.94
CA GLU A 288 -6.22 0.49 29.26
C GLU A 288 -7.43 0.31 30.17
N PHE A 289 -7.48 -0.81 30.88
CA PHE A 289 -8.51 -1.14 31.86
C PHE A 289 -7.85 -1.73 33.10
N GLY A 290 -7.71 -0.89 34.12
CA GLY A 290 -7.04 -1.23 35.37
C GLY A 290 -5.55 -1.55 35.17
N ASP A 291 -5.20 -2.83 35.38
CA ASP A 291 -3.83 -3.31 35.25
C ASP A 291 -3.48 -3.78 33.83
N LEU A 292 -4.47 -3.86 32.92
CA LEU A 292 -4.29 -4.37 31.56
C LEU A 292 -4.31 -3.23 30.55
N ARG A 293 -3.42 -3.30 29.56
CA ARG A 293 -3.36 -2.41 28.40
C ARG A 293 -3.28 -3.24 27.13
N LEU A 294 -4.22 -3.00 26.23
CA LEU A 294 -4.30 -3.58 24.90
C LEU A 294 -3.95 -2.48 23.89
N GLY A 295 -3.07 -2.78 22.94
CA GLY A 295 -2.72 -1.89 21.85
C GLY A 295 -2.89 -2.60 20.50
N ALA A 296 -3.40 -1.89 19.50
CA ALA A 296 -3.49 -2.38 18.14
C ALA A 296 -3.01 -1.31 17.16
N THR A 297 -2.20 -1.74 16.20
CA THR A 297 -1.73 -0.90 15.08
C THR A 297 -1.87 -1.63 13.77
N TYR A 298 -2.06 -0.87 12.70
CA TYR A 298 -2.04 -1.38 11.35
C TYR A 298 -1.17 -0.50 10.47
N ASP A 299 -0.06 -1.03 9.97
CA ASP A 299 0.82 -0.27 9.10
C ASP A 299 0.16 -0.08 7.74
N VAL A 300 -0.06 1.17 7.34
CA VAL A 300 -0.47 1.57 5.99
C VAL A 300 0.80 1.87 5.21
N ASN A 301 1.14 1.02 4.26
CA ASN A 301 2.37 1.11 3.49
C ASN A 301 2.34 2.35 2.57
N THR A 302 3.37 3.17 2.69
CA THR A 302 3.62 4.41 1.92
C THR A 302 4.89 4.34 1.08
N SER A 303 5.70 3.28 1.24
CA SER A 303 6.94 3.05 0.51
C SER A 303 6.72 2.80 -0.99
N SER A 304 7.82 2.58 -1.71
CA SER A 304 7.79 2.10 -3.11
C SER A 304 7.06 0.76 -3.26
N LEU A 305 6.94 -0.03 -2.19
CA LEU A 305 6.20 -1.30 -2.18
C LEU A 305 4.69 -1.12 -2.01
N LYS A 306 4.16 0.12 -2.02
CA LYS A 306 2.71 0.38 -1.90
C LYS A 306 1.88 -0.31 -3.00
N THR A 307 2.41 -0.41 -4.22
CA THR A 307 1.72 -1.07 -5.35
C THR A 307 1.71 -2.58 -5.14
N ALA A 308 2.84 -3.15 -4.71
CA ALA A 308 2.95 -4.57 -4.45
C ALA A 308 2.14 -5.05 -3.23
N SER A 309 2.10 -4.23 -2.20
CA SER A 309 1.40 -4.57 -0.96
C SER A 309 -0.06 -4.13 -0.92
N GLU A 310 -0.59 -3.50 -1.98
CA GLU A 310 -1.90 -2.83 -1.97
C GLU A 310 -2.06 -1.84 -0.80
N LYS A 311 -0.97 -1.13 -0.44
CA LYS A 311 -0.86 -0.28 0.76
C LYS A 311 -1.00 -1.02 2.11
N ARG A 312 -1.01 -2.36 2.13
CA ARG A 312 -1.11 -3.18 3.35
C ARG A 312 0.28 -3.44 3.92
N GLY A 313 0.59 -2.87 5.09
CA GLY A 313 1.87 -3.05 5.76
C GLY A 313 1.86 -4.26 6.68
N GLY A 314 1.14 -4.21 7.79
CA GLY A 314 1.16 -5.27 8.78
C GLY A 314 0.34 -4.94 10.02
N LEU A 315 -0.24 -5.97 10.64
CA LEU A 315 -0.99 -5.86 11.88
C LEU A 315 -0.06 -6.13 13.06
N GLU A 316 -0.16 -5.32 14.11
CA GLU A 316 0.48 -5.60 15.40
C GLU A 316 -0.52 -5.43 16.54
N ILE A 317 -0.50 -6.38 17.47
CA ILE A 317 -1.29 -6.39 18.70
C ILE A 317 -0.34 -6.50 19.88
N SER A 318 -0.54 -5.67 20.90
CA SER A 318 0.20 -5.72 22.15
C SER A 318 -0.74 -5.92 23.34
N LEU A 319 -0.25 -6.66 24.33
CA LEU A 319 -0.89 -6.82 25.62
C LEU A 319 0.15 -6.58 26.71
N ILE A 320 -0.13 -5.64 27.59
CA ILE A 320 0.73 -5.29 28.72
C ILE A 320 -0.11 -5.40 29.98
N TYR A 321 0.37 -6.16 30.96
CA TYR A 321 -0.15 -6.23 32.30
C TYR A 321 0.84 -5.58 33.26
N ILE A 322 0.41 -4.56 34.01
CA ILE A 322 1.22 -3.92 35.06
C ILE A 322 0.44 -3.99 36.35
N ARG A 323 0.95 -4.76 37.31
CA ARG A 323 0.35 -4.82 38.64
C ARG A 323 0.67 -3.54 39.42
N ARG A 324 -0.33 -2.69 39.59
CA ARG A 324 -0.21 -1.43 40.35
C ARG A 324 -0.32 -1.69 41.87
N PRO A 325 0.35 -0.91 42.71
CA PRO A 325 0.14 -0.97 44.16
C PRO A 325 -1.28 -0.47 44.50
N ASN A 326 -2.01 -1.19 45.36
CA ASN A 326 -3.33 -0.77 45.88
C ASN A 326 -3.14 0.47 46.77
N THR A 327 -3.65 1.61 46.32
CA THR A 327 -4.33 2.53 47.23
C THR A 327 -5.81 2.12 47.20
N ASP A 328 -6.59 2.32 48.27
CA ASP A 328 -8.03 2.08 48.29
C ASP A 328 -8.70 3.40 48.71
N ARG A 329 -9.27 4.18 47.78
CA ARG A 329 -10.34 5.17 48.07
C ARG A 329 -11.28 5.37 46.88
N ASN A 330 -12.48 4.78 46.97
CA ASN A 330 -13.59 4.99 46.03
C ASN A 330 -14.30 6.34 46.24
N ILE A 331 -14.48 7.13 45.16
CA ILE A 331 -15.51 8.19 45.09
C ILE A 331 -16.27 8.07 43.75
N HIS A 332 -17.60 7.97 43.84
CA HIS A 332 -18.57 7.96 42.73
C HIS A 332 -18.76 9.38 42.15
N CYS A 333 -19.01 9.49 40.83
CA CYS A 333 -19.51 10.73 40.22
C CYS A 333 -20.68 10.44 39.25
N PRO A 334 -21.70 11.33 39.13
CA PRO A 334 -22.95 11.07 38.40
C PRO A 334 -22.87 11.48 36.91
N LYS A 335 -23.70 10.83 36.08
CA LYS A 335 -23.88 11.11 34.63
C LYS A 335 -24.72 12.38 34.42
N GLY A 336 -24.31 13.25 33.49
CA GLY A 336 -25.06 14.46 33.08
C GLY A 336 -25.50 14.43 31.60
N THR A 337 -26.76 14.81 31.35
CA THR A 337 -27.51 14.80 30.07
C THR A 337 -27.90 16.23 29.63
N GLN A 338 -26.97 17.19 29.57
CA GLN A 338 -27.30 18.58 29.23
C GLN A 338 -26.43 19.16 28.10
N LEU A 339 -27.07 19.85 27.16
CA LEU A 339 -26.46 20.55 26.03
C LEU A 339 -26.70 22.07 26.19
N LYS A 340 -25.64 22.87 26.14
CA LYS A 340 -25.69 24.33 26.39
C LYS A 340 -25.42 25.08 25.07
N ILE A 341 -26.36 25.94 24.66
CA ILE A 341 -26.29 26.75 23.43
C ILE A 341 -26.13 28.22 23.82
N SER A 342 -25.25 28.96 23.12
CA SER A 342 -24.98 30.38 23.38
C SER A 342 -24.85 31.17 22.08
N GLY A 343 -25.51 32.33 22.00
CA GLY A 343 -25.59 33.19 20.81
C GLY A 343 -26.58 34.33 21.00
N ALA A 344 -26.93 35.05 19.93
CA ALA A 344 -28.01 36.04 19.97
C ALA A 344 -29.37 35.34 20.17
N PRO A 345 -30.35 35.93 20.90
CA PRO A 345 -31.61 35.27 21.27
C PRO A 345 -32.35 34.63 20.09
N GLU A 346 -32.48 35.36 18.98
CA GLU A 346 -33.17 34.90 17.76
C GLU A 346 -32.48 33.69 17.09
N GLN A 347 -31.15 33.59 17.23
CA GLN A 347 -30.37 32.48 16.68
C GLN A 347 -30.39 31.26 17.60
N ILE A 348 -30.48 31.46 18.91
CA ILE A 348 -30.62 30.37 19.88
C ILE A 348 -31.95 29.63 19.65
N ASP A 349 -33.04 30.36 19.44
CA ASP A 349 -34.36 29.76 19.22
C ASP A 349 -34.41 28.99 17.89
N THR A 350 -33.85 29.56 16.81
CA THR A 350 -33.74 28.88 15.51
C THR A 350 -32.87 27.62 15.58
N ALA A 351 -31.75 27.68 16.32
CA ALA A 351 -30.85 26.54 16.50
C ALA A 351 -31.51 25.44 17.35
N LYS A 352 -32.24 25.83 18.40
CA LYS A 352 -32.97 24.91 19.27
C LYS A 352 -34.05 24.15 18.50
N GLU A 353 -34.85 24.84 17.68
CA GLU A 353 -35.89 24.21 16.86
C GLU A 353 -35.31 23.21 15.86
N LYS A 354 -34.20 23.55 15.18
CA LYS A 354 -33.53 22.65 14.24
C LYS A 354 -32.88 21.45 14.92
N ILE A 355 -32.28 21.63 16.10
CA ILE A 355 -31.70 20.55 16.89
C ILE A 355 -32.80 19.59 17.40
N ASP A 356 -33.92 20.12 17.89
CA ASP A 356 -35.06 19.31 18.33
C ASP A 356 -35.65 18.47 17.18
N LEU A 357 -35.73 19.04 15.97
CA LEU A 357 -36.16 18.31 14.76
C LEU A 357 -35.20 17.17 14.37
N ILE A 358 -33.89 17.38 14.52
CA ILE A 358 -32.87 16.36 14.25
C ILE A 358 -32.94 15.23 15.29
N VAL A 359 -33.08 15.58 16.57
CA VAL A 359 -33.19 14.60 17.67
C VAL A 359 -34.45 13.75 17.50
N GLN A 360 -35.60 14.36 17.23
CA GLN A 360 -36.85 13.61 17.00
C GLN A 360 -36.77 12.66 15.79
N TYR A 361 -36.08 13.08 14.71
CA TYR A 361 -35.91 12.23 13.54
C TYR A 361 -34.96 11.05 13.82
N LEU A 362 -33.86 11.29 14.53
CA LEU A 362 -32.91 10.25 14.92
C LEU A 362 -33.50 9.25 15.91
N GLU A 363 -34.28 9.71 16.89
CA GLU A 363 -35.01 8.84 17.82
C GLU A 363 -36.02 7.93 17.12
N ARG A 364 -36.62 8.40 16.01
CA ARG A 364 -37.64 7.66 15.27
C ARG A 364 -37.07 6.71 14.20
N ASN A 365 -35.99 7.11 13.52
CA ASN A 365 -35.49 6.42 12.33
C ASN A 365 -34.09 5.82 12.49
N GLY A 366 -33.38 6.11 13.58
CA GLY A 366 -32.05 5.55 13.89
C GLY A 366 -30.90 6.02 12.99
N HIS A 367 -31.19 6.79 11.93
CA HIS A 367 -30.22 7.39 11.00
C HIS A 367 -30.84 8.63 10.34
N LEU A 368 -30.01 9.56 9.87
CA LEU A 368 -30.41 10.79 9.15
C LEU A 368 -29.61 10.90 7.84
N SER A 369 -30.30 10.99 6.70
CA SER A 369 -29.66 11.13 5.38
C SER A 369 -29.31 12.59 5.07
N GLU A 370 -28.22 12.81 4.32
CA GLU A 370 -27.69 14.13 3.95
C GLU A 370 -28.72 15.03 3.24
N ASN A 371 -29.49 14.50 2.30
CA ASN A 371 -30.55 15.25 1.61
C ASN A 371 -31.68 15.74 2.54
N TYR A 372 -31.97 14.99 3.61
CA TYR A 372 -33.02 15.36 4.57
C TYR A 372 -32.49 16.37 5.61
N PHE A 373 -31.18 16.28 5.92
CA PHE A 373 -30.49 17.28 6.72
C PHE A 373 -30.44 18.65 6.00
N GLU A 374 -30.20 18.66 4.69
CA GLU A 374 -30.24 19.88 3.87
C GLU A 374 -31.65 20.47 3.75
N GLN A 375 -32.70 19.64 3.71
CA GLN A 375 -34.10 20.10 3.79
C GLN A 375 -34.45 20.74 5.14
N ILE A 376 -33.93 20.23 6.28
CA ILE A 376 -34.08 20.86 7.60
C ILE A 376 -33.35 22.22 7.66
N LEU A 377 -32.35 22.43 6.79
CA LEU A 377 -31.54 23.64 6.74
C LEU A 377 -32.03 24.71 5.75
N GLY A 378 -32.88 24.35 4.78
CA GLY A 378 -33.71 25.27 3.97
C GLY A 378 -33.06 25.83 2.70
N GLY A 379 -32.98 25.03 1.63
CA GLY A 379 -32.54 25.47 0.29
C GLY A 379 -33.51 25.09 -0.83
N ASP A 380 -33.80 26.06 -1.71
CA ASP A 380 -34.63 25.94 -2.94
C ASP A 380 -33.79 25.68 -4.21
N ASP A 381 -34.35 24.88 -5.13
CA ASP A 381 -33.90 24.47 -6.49
C ASP A 381 -33.96 25.65 -7.51
N PRO A 382 -33.30 25.65 -8.71
CA PRO A 382 -33.62 24.70 -9.82
C PRO A 382 -32.57 24.42 -10.95
N GLU A 383 -32.76 23.24 -11.57
CA GLU A 383 -32.60 22.81 -12.99
C GLU A 383 -31.32 23.04 -13.84
N THR A 384 -30.88 21.98 -14.53
CA THR A 384 -30.74 21.99 -16.02
C THR A 384 -30.92 20.58 -16.60
N VAL A 385 -31.91 20.45 -17.48
CA VAL A 385 -32.16 19.30 -18.36
C VAL A 385 -31.30 19.46 -19.62
N ASP A 386 -30.74 18.38 -20.16
CA ASP A 386 -30.26 18.39 -21.56
C ASP A 386 -30.74 17.16 -22.34
N ASN A 387 -31.16 17.45 -23.56
CA ASN A 387 -31.86 16.60 -24.50
C ASN A 387 -30.87 15.74 -25.31
N PHE A 388 -31.26 14.52 -25.67
CA PHE A 388 -30.63 13.83 -26.81
C PHE A 388 -31.67 13.33 -27.81
N VAL A 389 -31.52 13.90 -29.00
CA VAL A 389 -32.29 13.73 -30.24
C VAL A 389 -32.15 12.33 -30.85
N ASP A 390 -33.17 12.01 -31.64
CA ASP A 390 -33.51 10.82 -32.44
C ASP A 390 -32.40 9.92 -32.98
N LYS A 391 -32.69 8.61 -32.98
CA LYS A 391 -31.75 7.53 -33.32
C LYS A 391 -32.31 6.62 -34.41
N ASN A 392 -31.71 6.68 -35.60
CA ASN A 392 -31.92 5.72 -36.69
C ASN A 392 -31.59 4.26 -36.26
N PRO A 393 -32.40 3.24 -36.60
CA PRO A 393 -32.16 1.84 -36.20
C PRO A 393 -30.94 1.17 -36.85
N ASN A 394 -30.51 1.61 -38.04
CA ASN A 394 -29.45 0.96 -38.83
C ASN A 394 -28.01 1.22 -38.36
N ASP A 395 -27.80 2.07 -37.36
CA ASP A 395 -26.47 2.40 -36.85
C ASP A 395 -26.01 1.47 -35.71
N ILE A 396 -26.78 0.42 -35.40
CA ILE A 396 -26.52 -0.51 -34.29
C ILE A 396 -25.53 -1.59 -34.71
N LEU A 397 -24.37 -1.64 -34.04
CA LEU A 397 -23.36 -2.66 -34.23
C LEU A 397 -23.64 -3.90 -33.36
N VAL A 398 -23.96 -3.67 -32.08
CA VAL A 398 -24.20 -4.73 -31.11
C VAL A 398 -25.31 -4.32 -30.14
N PHE A 399 -26.23 -5.25 -29.87
CA PHE A 399 -27.13 -5.18 -28.72
C PHE A 399 -26.42 -5.80 -27.51
N GLY A 400 -26.08 -4.96 -26.53
CA GLY A 400 -25.46 -5.34 -25.27
C GLY A 400 -26.48 -5.74 -24.18
N PRO A 401 -26.01 -5.97 -22.94
CA PRO A 401 -26.88 -6.28 -21.81
C PRO A 401 -27.92 -5.18 -21.55
N ASN A 402 -29.11 -5.56 -21.06
CA ASN A 402 -30.19 -4.64 -20.68
C ASN A 402 -30.65 -3.67 -21.79
N GLY A 403 -30.50 -4.04 -23.06
CA GLY A 403 -30.95 -3.23 -24.21
C GLY A 403 -30.00 -2.08 -24.58
N LYS A 404 -28.81 -1.98 -23.97
CA LYS A 404 -27.79 -0.97 -24.34
C LYS A 404 -27.30 -1.23 -25.77
N THR A 405 -27.52 -0.30 -26.69
CA THR A 405 -27.07 -0.43 -28.09
C THR A 405 -25.70 0.22 -28.29
N VAL A 406 -24.73 -0.53 -28.80
CA VAL A 406 -23.43 -0.01 -29.26
C VAL A 406 -23.55 0.39 -30.73
N ARG A 407 -23.12 1.61 -31.08
CA ARG A 407 -23.33 2.24 -32.40
C ARG A 407 -22.08 2.97 -32.87
N ALA A 408 -21.84 2.97 -34.18
CA ALA A 408 -20.90 3.90 -34.80
C ALA A 408 -21.55 5.29 -34.88
N ARG A 409 -21.04 6.24 -34.10
CA ARG A 409 -21.66 7.57 -33.95
C ARG A 409 -21.16 8.56 -34.99
N THR A 410 -19.87 8.50 -35.33
CA THR A 410 -19.22 9.49 -36.19
C THR A 410 -19.01 8.98 -37.61
N ALA A 411 -18.75 9.88 -38.56
CA ALA A 411 -18.55 9.52 -39.96
C ALA A 411 -17.35 8.57 -40.14
N ASN A 412 -16.23 8.80 -39.44
CA ASN A 412 -15.05 7.95 -39.55
C ASN A 412 -15.23 6.59 -38.86
N GLN A 413 -16.00 6.52 -37.76
CA GLN A 413 -16.42 5.23 -37.20
C GLN A 413 -17.27 4.44 -38.20
N LYS A 414 -18.18 5.09 -38.94
CA LYS A 414 -18.97 4.43 -40.00
C LYS A 414 -18.09 3.96 -41.18
N LYS A 415 -17.06 4.73 -41.54
CA LYS A 415 -16.05 4.30 -42.52
C LYS A 415 -15.29 3.06 -42.03
N MET A 416 -14.91 3.01 -40.75
CA MET A 416 -14.27 1.84 -40.14
C MET A 416 -15.14 0.59 -40.26
N VAL A 417 -16.44 0.69 -39.97
CA VAL A 417 -17.40 -0.42 -40.13
C VAL A 417 -17.40 -0.92 -41.58
N THR A 418 -17.48 0.01 -42.55
CA THR A 418 -17.54 -0.32 -43.97
C THR A 418 -16.21 -0.93 -44.48
N ALA A 419 -15.08 -0.46 -43.96
CA ALA A 419 -13.76 -0.95 -44.31
C ALA A 419 -13.56 -2.40 -43.86
N VAL A 420 -14.00 -2.75 -42.65
CA VAL A 420 -13.88 -4.11 -42.08
C VAL A 420 -14.71 -5.13 -42.85
N ASP A 421 -15.85 -4.72 -43.40
CA ASP A 421 -16.70 -5.61 -44.20
C ASP A 421 -16.05 -5.92 -45.58
N LYS A 422 -15.24 -5.01 -46.14
CA LYS A 422 -14.61 -5.14 -47.46
C LYS A 422 -13.17 -5.66 -47.44
N ASN A 423 -12.48 -5.56 -46.32
CA ASN A 423 -11.05 -5.86 -46.21
C ASN A 423 -10.78 -6.90 -45.12
N ASP A 424 -9.66 -7.60 -45.22
CA ASP A 424 -9.27 -8.60 -44.23
C ASP A 424 -8.45 -7.98 -43.12
N ILE A 425 -7.69 -6.93 -43.42
CA ILE A 425 -6.91 -6.18 -42.43
C ILE A 425 -7.32 -4.71 -42.48
N VAL A 426 -7.63 -4.13 -41.31
CA VAL A 426 -7.91 -2.70 -41.18
C VAL A 426 -7.02 -2.08 -40.13
N PHE A 427 -6.25 -1.07 -40.52
CA PHE A 427 -5.55 -0.18 -39.59
C PHE A 427 -6.50 0.95 -39.21
N ALA A 428 -6.83 1.06 -37.92
CA ALA A 428 -7.67 2.12 -37.37
C ALA A 428 -6.82 3.01 -36.44
N ILE A 429 -6.43 4.17 -36.97
CA ILE A 429 -5.39 5.02 -36.39
C ILE A 429 -6.03 6.32 -35.91
N GLY A 430 -5.73 6.74 -34.69
CA GLY A 430 -6.16 8.06 -34.22
C GLY A 430 -6.04 8.28 -32.72
N PRO A 431 -6.34 9.50 -32.25
CA PRO A 431 -6.16 9.89 -30.86
C PRO A 431 -6.92 9.02 -29.84
N ALA A 432 -6.51 9.09 -28.58
CA ALA A 432 -7.24 8.47 -27.47
C ALA A 432 -8.68 9.01 -27.37
N GLY A 433 -9.65 8.12 -27.13
CA GLY A 433 -11.06 8.51 -26.97
C GLY A 433 -11.89 8.68 -28.24
N THR A 434 -11.30 8.49 -29.43
CA THR A 434 -12.02 8.43 -30.72
C THR A 434 -12.87 7.17 -30.91
N GLY A 435 -12.76 6.21 -29.99
CA GLY A 435 -13.53 4.96 -30.01
C GLY A 435 -12.94 3.87 -30.91
N LYS A 436 -11.67 3.98 -31.35
CA LYS A 436 -10.99 2.99 -32.20
C LYS A 436 -11.10 1.55 -31.66
N THR A 437 -10.65 1.33 -30.42
CA THR A 437 -10.65 0.01 -29.77
C THR A 437 -12.07 -0.46 -29.47
N TYR A 438 -12.91 0.42 -28.93
CA TYR A 438 -14.30 0.08 -28.59
C TYR A 438 -15.13 -0.33 -29.82
N THR A 439 -14.97 0.39 -30.94
CA THR A 439 -15.63 0.05 -32.21
C THR A 439 -15.07 -1.24 -32.79
N ALA A 440 -13.76 -1.48 -32.70
CA ALA A 440 -13.14 -2.73 -33.12
C ALA A 440 -13.69 -3.94 -32.36
N VAL A 441 -13.80 -3.86 -31.03
CA VAL A 441 -14.38 -4.93 -30.20
C VAL A 441 -15.86 -5.16 -30.57
N ALA A 442 -16.63 -4.09 -30.81
CA ALA A 442 -18.02 -4.21 -31.26
C ALA A 442 -18.15 -4.96 -32.59
N LEU A 443 -17.27 -4.68 -33.55
CA LEU A 443 -17.24 -5.37 -34.84
C LEU A 443 -16.86 -6.85 -34.70
N ALA A 444 -15.90 -7.16 -33.83
CA ALA A 444 -15.52 -8.55 -33.54
C ALA A 444 -16.69 -9.33 -32.89
N VAL A 445 -17.37 -8.74 -31.91
CA VAL A 445 -18.54 -9.34 -31.27
C VAL A 445 -19.69 -9.52 -32.26
N ARG A 446 -19.91 -8.54 -33.16
CA ARG A 446 -20.88 -8.65 -34.27
C ARG A 446 -20.55 -9.83 -35.17
N ALA A 447 -19.30 -9.98 -35.58
CA ALA A 447 -18.85 -11.08 -36.44
C ALA A 447 -19.02 -12.45 -35.76
N LEU A 448 -18.72 -12.55 -34.46
CA LEU A 448 -18.93 -13.78 -33.68
C LEU A 448 -20.43 -14.12 -33.54
N LYS A 449 -21.28 -13.13 -33.20
CA LYS A 449 -22.74 -13.32 -33.07
C LYS A 449 -23.38 -13.75 -34.40
N ASN A 450 -22.88 -13.21 -35.52
CA ASN A 450 -23.33 -13.56 -36.86
C ASN A 450 -22.68 -14.83 -37.43
N LYS A 451 -21.86 -15.54 -36.63
CA LYS A 451 -21.15 -16.78 -37.01
C LYS A 451 -20.22 -16.63 -38.22
N LEU A 452 -19.72 -15.41 -38.47
CA LEU A 452 -18.73 -15.15 -39.53
C LEU A 452 -17.33 -15.64 -39.11
N VAL A 453 -17.06 -15.65 -37.80
CA VAL A 453 -15.84 -16.17 -37.20
C VAL A 453 -16.19 -17.15 -36.09
N LYS A 454 -15.26 -18.05 -35.77
CA LYS A 454 -15.41 -19.02 -34.68
C LYS A 454 -14.83 -18.52 -33.36
N LYS A 455 -13.93 -17.52 -33.41
CA LYS A 455 -13.16 -17.06 -32.25
C LYS A 455 -12.86 -15.56 -32.34
N ILE A 456 -12.76 -14.89 -31.19
CA ILE A 456 -12.19 -13.53 -31.07
C ILE A 456 -10.86 -13.63 -30.32
N ILE A 457 -9.82 -12.95 -30.83
CA ILE A 457 -8.51 -12.87 -30.19
C ILE A 457 -8.18 -11.39 -29.98
N LEU A 458 -8.11 -10.95 -28.73
CA LEU A 458 -7.71 -9.60 -28.38
C LEU A 458 -6.29 -9.63 -27.84
N THR A 459 -5.41 -8.83 -28.42
CA THR A 459 -4.01 -8.78 -28.04
C THR A 459 -3.51 -7.35 -27.90
N ARG A 460 -2.59 -7.15 -26.96
CA ARG A 460 -1.91 -5.87 -26.69
C ARG A 460 -0.42 -6.15 -26.46
N PRO A 461 0.51 -5.31 -26.94
CA PRO A 461 1.92 -5.46 -26.58
C PRO A 461 2.12 -5.15 -25.10
N ALA A 462 2.97 -5.94 -24.43
CA ALA A 462 3.41 -5.63 -23.07
C ALA A 462 4.50 -4.57 -23.18
N VAL A 463 4.22 -3.36 -22.69
CA VAL A 463 5.19 -2.27 -22.60
C VAL A 463 5.24 -1.77 -21.17
N GLU A 464 6.44 -1.66 -20.64
CA GLU A 464 6.72 -1.18 -19.28
C GLU A 464 6.55 0.34 -19.25
N ALA A 465 5.31 0.82 -19.25
CA ALA A 465 4.99 2.23 -19.09
C ALA A 465 5.19 2.64 -17.61
N GLY A 466 6.44 2.95 -17.25
CA GLY A 466 6.79 3.59 -15.97
C GLY A 466 7.11 2.69 -14.79
N GLU A 467 6.62 1.44 -14.75
CA GLU A 467 6.97 0.43 -13.74
C GLU A 467 7.47 -0.84 -14.44
N SER A 468 8.58 -1.44 -13.98
CA SER A 468 9.00 -2.72 -14.54
C SER A 468 8.04 -3.82 -14.11
N LEU A 469 7.57 -4.60 -15.08
CA LEU A 469 6.60 -5.68 -14.88
C LEU A 469 7.10 -6.70 -13.84
N GLY A 470 8.41 -6.76 -13.61
CA GLY A 470 9.05 -7.61 -12.60
C GLY A 470 8.67 -7.28 -11.14
N PHE A 471 8.21 -6.05 -10.84
CA PHE A 471 7.95 -5.61 -9.46
C PHE A 471 6.50 -5.80 -8.98
N LEU A 472 5.54 -6.02 -9.89
CA LEU A 472 4.17 -6.34 -9.49
C LEU A 472 4.14 -7.76 -8.90
N PRO A 473 3.54 -8.01 -7.72
CA PRO A 473 3.35 -9.35 -7.19
C PRO A 473 2.21 -10.06 -7.93
N GLY A 474 2.14 -11.38 -7.76
CA GLY A 474 1.18 -12.23 -8.46
C GLY A 474 1.79 -12.98 -9.64
N ASP A 475 0.98 -13.82 -10.27
CA ASP A 475 1.37 -14.55 -11.47
C ASP A 475 1.50 -13.60 -12.68
N LEU A 476 2.17 -14.03 -13.76
CA LEU A 476 2.37 -13.18 -14.94
C LEU A 476 1.03 -12.67 -15.54
N LYS A 477 -0.05 -13.43 -15.39
CA LYS A 477 -1.36 -13.04 -15.89
C LYS A 477 -1.94 -11.92 -15.04
N GLU A 478 -1.88 -12.01 -13.71
CA GLU A 478 -2.26 -10.98 -12.75
C GLU A 478 -1.46 -9.68 -12.97
N LYS A 479 -0.18 -9.79 -13.35
CA LYS A 479 0.66 -8.61 -13.66
C LYS A 479 0.29 -7.92 -14.97
N ILE A 480 -0.22 -8.66 -15.95
CA ILE A 480 -0.57 -8.11 -17.28
C ILE A 480 -2.06 -7.73 -17.36
N ASP A 481 -2.91 -8.32 -16.52
CA ASP A 481 -4.36 -8.08 -16.49
C ASP A 481 -4.74 -6.58 -16.40
N PRO A 482 -4.04 -5.71 -15.62
CA PRO A 482 -4.33 -4.27 -15.62
C PRO A 482 -4.22 -3.61 -17.01
N TYR A 483 -3.25 -4.03 -17.83
CA TYR A 483 -3.07 -3.52 -19.19
C TYR A 483 -4.14 -4.04 -20.16
N LEU A 484 -4.73 -5.20 -19.85
CA LEU A 484 -5.78 -5.83 -20.63
C LEU A 484 -7.18 -5.42 -20.16
N ARG A 485 -7.31 -4.79 -18.99
CA ARG A 485 -8.58 -4.36 -18.37
C ARG A 485 -9.50 -3.59 -19.32
N PRO A 486 -9.02 -2.61 -20.12
CA PRO A 486 -9.89 -1.89 -21.06
C PRO A 486 -10.58 -2.80 -22.10
N LEU A 487 -9.95 -3.92 -22.47
CA LEU A 487 -10.51 -4.90 -23.40
C LEU A 487 -11.59 -5.75 -22.71
N TYR A 488 -11.42 -6.08 -21.43
CA TYR A 488 -12.46 -6.74 -20.63
C TYR A 488 -13.69 -5.85 -20.48
N ASP A 489 -13.49 -4.58 -20.09
CA ASP A 489 -14.59 -3.64 -19.87
C ASP A 489 -15.40 -3.40 -21.16
N ALA A 490 -14.73 -3.37 -22.33
CA ALA A 490 -15.41 -3.27 -23.62
C ALA A 490 -16.27 -4.50 -23.95
N LEU A 491 -15.85 -5.71 -23.56
CA LEU A 491 -16.62 -6.93 -23.76
C LEU A 491 -17.81 -7.04 -22.81
N ASP A 492 -17.64 -6.64 -21.54
CA ASP A 492 -18.71 -6.60 -20.53
C ASP A 492 -19.88 -5.71 -21.00
N ASP A 493 -19.57 -4.62 -21.70
CA ASP A 493 -20.56 -3.72 -22.30
C ASP A 493 -21.39 -4.36 -23.45
N MET A 494 -20.90 -5.46 -24.05
CA MET A 494 -21.41 -6.03 -25.30
C MET A 494 -21.98 -7.45 -25.16
N ILE A 495 -21.55 -8.18 -24.12
CA ILE A 495 -21.90 -9.58 -23.87
C ILE A 495 -22.32 -9.73 -22.39
N PRO A 496 -23.48 -10.36 -22.11
CA PRO A 496 -23.88 -10.65 -20.73
C PRO A 496 -22.83 -11.48 -19.99
N ALA A 497 -22.61 -11.18 -18.71
CA ALA A 497 -21.54 -11.75 -17.89
C ALA A 497 -21.46 -13.29 -17.97
N ASP A 498 -22.58 -14.00 -17.83
CA ASP A 498 -22.62 -15.46 -17.88
C ASP A 498 -22.12 -16.01 -19.23
N LYS A 499 -22.52 -15.38 -20.34
CA LYS A 499 -22.08 -15.78 -21.69
C LYS A 499 -20.62 -15.41 -21.92
N LEU A 500 -20.17 -14.28 -21.41
CA LEU A 500 -18.78 -13.87 -21.53
C LEU A 500 -17.87 -14.84 -20.78
N GLY A 501 -18.23 -15.24 -19.55
CA GLY A 501 -17.52 -16.27 -18.79
C GLY A 501 -17.47 -17.62 -19.52
N TYR A 502 -18.57 -18.04 -20.15
CA TYR A 502 -18.58 -19.23 -21.01
C TYR A 502 -17.65 -19.09 -22.22
N TYR A 503 -17.66 -17.95 -22.94
CA TYR A 503 -16.78 -17.74 -24.08
C TYR A 503 -15.30 -17.66 -23.69
N MET A 504 -14.97 -17.11 -22.53
CA MET A 504 -13.60 -17.09 -22.02
C MET A 504 -13.12 -18.49 -21.64
N SER A 505 -13.93 -19.27 -20.90
CA SER A 505 -13.57 -20.61 -20.45
C SER A 505 -13.43 -21.62 -21.60
N THR A 506 -14.29 -21.51 -22.62
CA THR A 506 -14.19 -22.32 -23.85
C THR A 506 -13.11 -21.83 -24.82
N ARG A 507 -12.42 -20.72 -24.48
CA ARG A 507 -11.51 -20.00 -25.39
C ARG A 507 -12.20 -19.62 -26.70
N THR A 508 -13.49 -19.33 -26.72
CA THR A 508 -14.16 -18.68 -27.86
C THR A 508 -13.74 -17.20 -27.97
N ILE A 509 -13.54 -16.56 -26.83
CA ILE A 509 -12.90 -15.25 -26.71
C ILE A 509 -11.59 -15.45 -25.95
N GLU A 510 -10.50 -14.93 -26.50
CA GLU A 510 -9.17 -15.07 -25.93
C GLU A 510 -8.52 -13.69 -25.82
N ILE A 511 -8.15 -13.28 -24.61
CA ILE A 511 -7.37 -12.07 -24.37
C ILE A 511 -5.98 -12.49 -23.95
N ALA A 512 -4.95 -12.10 -24.70
CA ALA A 512 -3.58 -12.53 -24.44
C ALA A 512 -2.55 -11.47 -24.88
N PRO A 513 -1.36 -11.43 -24.27
CA PRO A 513 -0.28 -10.55 -24.71
C PRO A 513 0.21 -10.91 -26.14
N LEU A 514 0.76 -9.93 -26.86
CA LEU A 514 1.27 -10.11 -28.24
C LEU A 514 2.27 -11.26 -28.38
N ALA A 515 3.08 -11.51 -27.35
CA ALA A 515 4.07 -12.60 -27.34
C ALA A 515 3.43 -13.99 -27.57
N TYR A 516 2.17 -14.19 -27.15
CA TYR A 516 1.45 -15.46 -27.30
C TYR A 516 1.01 -15.74 -28.73
N MET A 517 1.15 -14.77 -29.65
CA MET A 517 0.84 -14.96 -31.07
C MET A 517 1.98 -15.66 -31.82
N ARG A 518 3.18 -15.75 -31.21
CA ARG A 518 4.35 -16.37 -31.84
C ARG A 518 4.09 -17.85 -32.14
N GLY A 519 4.39 -18.26 -33.36
CA GLY A 519 4.26 -19.67 -33.79
C GLY A 519 2.83 -20.15 -34.01
N ARG A 520 1.82 -19.29 -33.90
CA ARG A 520 0.42 -19.64 -34.18
C ARG A 520 0.07 -19.39 -35.65
N THR A 521 -1.05 -19.95 -36.08
CA THR A 521 -1.77 -19.48 -37.27
C THR A 521 -3.17 -19.14 -36.81
N LEU A 522 -3.57 -17.88 -36.98
CA LEU A 522 -4.82 -17.33 -36.46
C LEU A 522 -5.85 -17.38 -37.58
N ASP A 523 -6.48 -18.53 -37.76
CA ASP A 523 -7.47 -18.77 -38.82
C ASP A 523 -8.90 -18.85 -38.24
N HIS A 524 -9.92 -18.53 -39.04
CA HIS A 524 -11.33 -18.46 -38.64
C HIS A 524 -11.59 -17.59 -37.39
N ALA A 525 -10.76 -16.56 -37.18
CA ALA A 525 -10.80 -15.71 -36.01
C ALA A 525 -10.92 -14.23 -36.38
N PHE A 526 -11.53 -13.44 -35.50
CA PHE A 526 -11.46 -11.99 -35.54
C PHE A 526 -10.40 -11.52 -34.55
N ILE A 527 -9.32 -10.94 -35.03
CA ILE A 527 -8.16 -10.56 -34.22
C ILE A 527 -8.10 -9.04 -34.06
N ILE A 528 -7.84 -8.56 -32.86
CA ILE A 528 -7.61 -7.15 -32.58
C ILE A 528 -6.24 -7.01 -31.95
N LEU A 529 -5.35 -6.25 -32.59
CA LEU A 529 -4.11 -5.79 -31.99
C LEU A 529 -4.30 -4.35 -31.52
N ASP A 530 -4.42 -4.17 -30.22
CA ASP A 530 -4.59 -2.86 -29.59
C ASP A 530 -3.27 -2.25 -29.15
N GLU A 531 -3.23 -0.92 -29.10
CA GLU A 531 -2.02 -0.10 -28.90
C GLU A 531 -0.83 -0.52 -29.78
N SER A 532 -1.06 -0.71 -31.07
CA SER A 532 -0.02 -1.17 -31.98
C SER A 532 1.18 -0.22 -32.11
N GLN A 533 1.05 1.04 -31.70
CA GLN A 533 2.18 1.98 -31.65
C GLN A 533 3.28 1.51 -30.68
N ASN A 534 2.91 0.67 -29.72
CA ASN A 534 3.77 0.06 -28.72
C ASN A 534 4.39 -1.27 -29.18
N THR A 535 4.41 -1.52 -30.48
CA THR A 535 5.11 -2.65 -31.10
C THR A 535 6.35 -2.17 -31.86
N ASN A 536 7.40 -2.98 -31.91
CA ASN A 536 8.53 -2.74 -32.82
C ASN A 536 8.29 -3.42 -34.19
N ASP A 537 9.15 -3.11 -35.17
CA ASP A 537 9.07 -3.67 -36.53
C ASP A 537 8.94 -5.20 -36.56
N LEU A 538 9.73 -5.90 -35.75
CA LEU A 538 9.72 -7.36 -35.67
C LEU A 538 8.44 -7.86 -35.00
N GLN A 539 8.00 -7.16 -33.95
CA GLN A 539 6.71 -7.18 -33.27
C GLN A 539 5.55 -7.33 -34.24
N LEU A 540 5.36 -6.25 -35.00
CA LEU A 540 4.22 -6.07 -35.89
C LEU A 540 4.30 -6.99 -37.12
N LYS A 541 5.49 -7.17 -37.71
CA LYS A 541 5.69 -8.14 -38.80
C LYS A 541 5.39 -9.57 -38.35
N MET A 542 5.84 -9.94 -37.14
CA MET A 542 5.53 -11.25 -36.56
C MET A 542 4.02 -11.42 -36.48
N PHE A 543 3.29 -10.44 -35.95
CA PHE A 543 1.83 -10.51 -35.84
C PHE A 543 1.11 -10.61 -37.19
N LEU A 544 1.40 -9.71 -38.13
CA LEU A 544 0.72 -9.65 -39.43
C LEU A 544 0.88 -10.95 -40.22
N THR A 545 2.03 -11.62 -40.11
CA THR A 545 2.28 -12.91 -40.77
C THR A 545 1.61 -14.12 -40.10
N ARG A 546 0.82 -13.91 -39.02
CA ARG A 546 0.04 -14.96 -38.34
C ARG A 546 -1.42 -14.98 -38.73
N ILE A 547 -1.89 -13.99 -39.47
CA ILE A 547 -3.29 -13.88 -39.91
C ILE A 547 -3.56 -14.98 -40.94
N GLY A 548 -4.52 -15.85 -40.66
CA GLY A 548 -4.93 -16.95 -41.54
C GLY A 548 -5.87 -16.50 -42.66
N ALA A 549 -6.13 -17.38 -43.61
CA ALA A 549 -6.90 -17.06 -44.82
C ALA A 549 -8.37 -16.69 -44.55
N ASN A 550 -8.99 -17.21 -43.48
CA ASN A 550 -10.38 -16.91 -43.11
C ASN A 550 -10.47 -16.04 -41.86
N ALA A 551 -9.43 -15.24 -41.61
CA ALA A 551 -9.38 -14.35 -40.47
C ALA A 551 -9.57 -12.90 -40.87
N LYS A 552 -10.14 -12.11 -39.95
CA LYS A 552 -10.17 -10.65 -40.06
C LYS A 552 -9.37 -10.04 -38.93
N ALA A 553 -8.62 -9.00 -39.22
CA ALA A 553 -7.78 -8.31 -38.24
C ALA A 553 -8.04 -6.81 -38.23
N ILE A 554 -8.14 -6.24 -37.03
CA ILE A 554 -8.10 -4.78 -36.83
C ILE A 554 -6.87 -4.45 -36.01
N ILE A 555 -6.05 -3.52 -36.50
CA ILE A 555 -4.88 -3.01 -35.79
C ILE A 555 -5.21 -1.58 -35.36
N THR A 556 -5.34 -1.35 -34.06
CA THR A 556 -5.63 -0.04 -33.47
C THR A 556 -4.38 0.57 -32.86
N GLY A 557 -4.17 1.86 -33.09
CA GLY A 557 -3.04 2.56 -32.50
C GLY A 557 -3.14 4.08 -32.57
N ASP A 558 -2.27 4.72 -31.80
CA ASP A 558 -2.11 6.17 -31.73
C ASP A 558 -0.63 6.54 -31.93
N PRO A 559 -0.22 7.03 -33.11
CA PRO A 559 1.18 7.37 -33.39
C PRO A 559 1.74 8.44 -32.45
N THR A 560 0.89 9.22 -31.77
CA THR A 560 1.31 10.27 -30.83
C THR A 560 1.63 9.74 -29.42
N GLN A 561 1.21 8.52 -29.07
CA GLN A 561 1.35 7.94 -27.73
C GLN A 561 2.25 6.70 -27.73
N ILE A 562 3.53 6.89 -28.07
CA ILE A 562 4.53 5.81 -28.12
C ILE A 562 5.19 5.66 -26.73
N ASP A 563 4.93 4.54 -26.06
CA ASP A 563 5.51 4.19 -24.76
C ASP A 563 6.81 3.37 -24.88
N LEU A 564 7.31 3.16 -26.10
CA LEU A 564 8.54 2.41 -26.34
C LEU A 564 9.78 3.15 -25.80
N PRO A 565 10.81 2.43 -25.32
CA PRO A 565 12.08 3.04 -24.94
C PRO A 565 12.67 3.88 -26.07
N ARG A 566 13.36 4.98 -25.74
CA ARG A 566 13.90 5.97 -26.72
C ARG A 566 14.75 5.39 -27.86
N ASN A 567 15.33 4.21 -27.68
CA ASN A 567 16.14 3.52 -28.69
C ASN A 567 15.35 2.59 -29.62
N GLN A 568 14.05 2.38 -29.40
CA GLN A 568 13.19 1.55 -30.23
C GLN A 568 12.20 2.42 -31.01
N ARG A 569 12.09 2.18 -32.32
CA ARG A 569 11.07 2.83 -33.16
C ARG A 569 9.81 1.98 -33.20
N SER A 570 8.66 2.64 -33.24
CA SER A 570 7.38 1.98 -33.46
C SER A 570 7.33 1.33 -34.84
N GLY A 571 6.88 0.08 -34.89
CA GLY A 571 6.63 -0.64 -36.12
C GLY A 571 5.37 -0.16 -36.85
N LEU A 572 4.45 0.50 -36.15
CA LEU A 572 3.19 0.98 -36.71
C LEU A 572 3.40 2.01 -37.81
N ASP A 573 4.24 3.02 -37.56
CA ASP A 573 4.55 4.08 -38.53
C ASP A 573 5.18 3.51 -39.81
N LYS A 574 6.05 2.49 -39.68
CA LYS A 574 6.62 1.81 -40.84
C LYS A 574 5.57 0.99 -41.59
N ALA A 575 4.75 0.21 -40.89
CA ALA A 575 3.69 -0.59 -41.48
C ALA A 575 2.67 0.28 -42.25
N MET A 576 2.28 1.41 -41.67
CA MET A 576 1.39 2.39 -42.31
C MET A 576 1.95 2.94 -43.62
N ARG A 577 3.27 2.96 -43.82
CA ARG A 577 3.89 3.42 -45.07
C ARG A 577 4.05 2.30 -46.09
N ILE A 578 4.47 1.11 -45.65
CA ILE A 578 4.81 0.01 -46.58
C ILE A 578 3.58 -0.79 -47.03
N LEU A 579 2.46 -0.75 -46.29
CA LEU A 579 1.28 -1.58 -46.56
C LEU A 579 0.14 -0.83 -47.28
N GLN A 580 0.31 0.44 -47.65
CA GLN A 580 -0.76 1.29 -48.20
C GLN A 580 -1.42 0.76 -49.48
N ASN A 581 -0.64 0.08 -50.32
CA ASN A 581 -1.06 -0.35 -51.67
C ASN A 581 -1.29 -1.86 -51.78
N ILE A 582 -1.57 -2.53 -50.65
CA ILE A 582 -1.85 -3.97 -50.64
C ILE A 582 -3.36 -4.19 -50.64
N ASP A 583 -3.85 -4.94 -51.63
CA ASP A 583 -5.26 -5.30 -51.72
C ASP A 583 -5.69 -6.12 -50.49
N GLY A 584 -6.89 -5.83 -49.98
CA GLY A 584 -7.41 -6.40 -48.73
C GLY A 584 -6.88 -5.75 -47.44
N ILE A 585 -6.06 -4.70 -47.52
CA ILE A 585 -5.64 -3.86 -46.38
C ILE A 585 -6.23 -2.45 -46.53
N ALA A 586 -6.97 -1.99 -45.53
CA ALA A 586 -7.48 -0.61 -45.47
C ALA A 586 -6.90 0.17 -44.30
N HIS A 587 -6.74 1.48 -44.51
CA HIS A 587 -6.33 2.44 -43.48
C HIS A 587 -7.47 3.41 -43.20
N VAL A 588 -7.86 3.55 -41.94
CA VAL A 588 -8.92 4.45 -41.48
C VAL A 588 -8.34 5.36 -40.41
N GLU A 589 -8.33 6.65 -40.70
CA GLU A 589 -7.89 7.69 -39.77
C GLU A 589 -9.09 8.26 -39.01
N LEU A 590 -8.98 8.27 -37.68
CA LEU A 590 -9.90 8.87 -36.73
C LEU A 590 -9.25 10.13 -36.18
N ASN A 591 -10.02 11.20 -36.05
CA ASN A 591 -9.53 12.53 -35.64
C ASN A 591 -10.20 13.00 -34.33
N GLU A 592 -9.83 14.18 -33.84
CA GLU A 592 -10.38 14.74 -32.59
C GLU A 592 -11.90 14.95 -32.63
N GLU A 593 -12.49 15.16 -33.81
CA GLU A 593 -13.93 15.32 -33.97
C GLU A 593 -14.68 14.01 -33.65
N ASP A 594 -13.99 12.87 -33.77
CA ASP A 594 -14.49 11.55 -33.42
C ASP A 594 -14.48 11.27 -31.91
N VAL A 595 -13.92 12.17 -31.08
CA VAL A 595 -13.88 12.00 -29.63
C VAL A 595 -15.28 12.17 -29.05
N VAL A 596 -15.87 11.06 -28.59
CA VAL A 596 -17.18 11.06 -27.92
C VAL A 596 -16.97 11.03 -26.41
N ARG A 597 -16.55 12.16 -25.85
CA ARG A 597 -16.37 12.37 -24.40
C ARG A 597 -17.17 13.56 -23.91
N HIS A 598 -17.37 13.62 -22.60
CA HIS A 598 -18.03 14.74 -21.91
C HIS A 598 -17.42 16.10 -22.33
N ARG A 599 -18.25 17.14 -22.45
CA ARG A 599 -17.84 18.48 -22.94
C ARG A 599 -16.61 19.02 -22.19
N LEU A 600 -16.56 18.84 -20.86
CA LEU A 600 -15.42 19.26 -20.04
C LEU A 600 -14.13 18.51 -20.39
N VAL A 601 -14.21 17.21 -20.67
CA VAL A 601 -13.03 16.41 -21.03
C VAL A 601 -12.45 16.88 -22.37
N LYS A 602 -13.31 17.24 -23.34
CA LYS A 602 -12.85 17.86 -24.61
C LYS A 602 -12.15 19.20 -24.37
N ALA A 603 -12.69 20.02 -23.48
CA ALA A 603 -12.09 21.31 -23.14
C ALA A 603 -10.71 21.15 -22.47
N ILE A 604 -10.55 20.14 -21.60
CA ILE A 604 -9.27 19.81 -20.97
C ILE A 604 -8.24 19.34 -22.01
N ILE A 605 -8.61 18.40 -22.89
CA ILE A 605 -7.72 17.89 -23.94
C ILE A 605 -7.19 19.05 -24.81
N ARG A 606 -8.10 19.90 -25.31
CA ARG A 606 -7.72 21.08 -26.12
C ARG A 606 -6.79 22.05 -25.40
N ALA A 607 -6.92 22.19 -24.08
CA ALA A 607 -6.05 23.06 -23.30
C ALA A 607 -4.63 22.50 -23.20
N TYR A 608 -4.49 21.18 -23.03
CA TYR A 608 -3.19 20.50 -22.98
C TYR A 608 -2.52 20.44 -24.36
N ASP A 609 -3.26 20.11 -25.42
CA ASP A 609 -2.71 20.04 -26.78
C ASP A 609 -2.16 21.40 -27.23
N LYS A 610 -2.87 22.49 -26.90
CA LYS A 610 -2.42 23.86 -27.19
C LYS A 610 -1.11 24.23 -26.48
N GLU A 611 -0.92 23.76 -25.24
CA GLU A 611 0.34 23.99 -24.51
C GLU A 611 1.48 23.15 -25.12
N TYR A 612 1.21 21.88 -25.44
CA TYR A 612 2.19 20.99 -26.07
C TYR A 612 2.69 21.54 -27.42
N GLU A 613 1.78 22.03 -28.27
CA GLU A 613 2.15 22.69 -29.54
C GLU A 613 3.01 23.94 -29.31
N ALA A 614 2.74 24.72 -28.26
CA ALA A 614 3.53 25.89 -27.91
C ALA A 614 4.94 25.50 -27.44
N GLU A 615 5.07 24.45 -26.63
CA GLU A 615 6.35 23.90 -26.18
C GLU A 615 7.18 23.34 -27.34
N GLU A 616 6.59 22.59 -28.26
CA GLU A 616 7.29 22.07 -29.45
C GLU A 616 7.76 23.20 -30.38
N ALA A 617 6.93 24.21 -30.61
CA ALA A 617 7.31 25.38 -31.41
C ALA A 617 8.46 26.16 -30.77
N GLU A 618 8.49 26.27 -29.43
CA GLU A 618 9.60 26.90 -28.71
C GLU A 618 10.88 26.05 -28.76
N TYR A 619 10.76 24.73 -28.63
CA TYR A 619 11.87 23.79 -28.73
C TYR A 619 12.49 23.80 -30.14
N ALA A 620 11.67 23.79 -31.20
CA ALA A 620 12.12 23.88 -32.59
C ALA A 620 12.84 25.21 -32.87
N LYS A 621 12.37 26.32 -32.30
CA LYS A 621 13.06 27.63 -32.38
C LYS A 621 14.44 27.59 -31.70
N ARG A 622 14.57 26.94 -30.54
CA ARG A 622 15.85 26.80 -29.83
C ARG A 622 16.84 25.90 -30.58
N LEU A 623 16.36 24.89 -31.30
CA LEU A 623 17.20 24.04 -32.15
C LEU A 623 17.70 24.75 -33.40
N HIS A 624 16.92 25.67 -33.98
CA HIS A 624 17.37 26.49 -35.12
C HIS A 624 18.34 27.63 -34.74
N GLN A 625 18.48 27.95 -33.45
CA GLN A 625 19.42 28.96 -32.95
C GLN A 625 20.76 28.37 -32.47
N ARG A 626 20.91 27.04 -32.51
CA ARG A 626 22.17 26.32 -32.31
C ARG A 626 22.69 25.81 -33.65
#